data_AF-A3TN51-F1
#
_entry.id   AF-A3TN51-F1
#
_cell.length_a   1.000
_cell.length_b   1.000
_cell.length_c   1.000
_cell.angle_alpha   90.00
_cell.angle_beta   90.00
_cell.angle_gamma   90.00
#
_symmetry.space_group_name_H-M   'P 1'
#
loop_
_entity.id
_entity.type
_entity.pdbx_description
1 polymer ?
#
loop_
_entity_poly.entity_id
_entity_poly.type
_entity_poly.pdbx_seq_one_letter_code
_entity_poly.pdbx_strand_id
1 'polypeptide(L)'
;MTTNPASHLCSIVPPYLLQALAASGDPAVEERARETLRIDQLRYEQHAREHALRASGTAASRRANRATTDAPNRLIHDAKNGTTLPGTRVRAEGEPATDDVAVTEAYDGLGATWELWHAAYARNSLDDKGLGLIASVHYSSNYDNAFWDGSQMVFGDGDGEVFLGFTRSLDVIGHELAHGVTQYTSGLNYQDQAGALNEHVSDVFGILVKQRALGQSAEQSDWIIGAELLAPGIKGVGLRSMKAPGTAYDDPRLGKDPQPGHMDDFVVTDDDNGGVHINSGIPNRAFHLVATALGGNAWDAAGAIWYAAITGDIKADCDFTTFAALTEEAAVSAHGEDSPEVAAVRNAWSEVGVTKGAEKPTPVPSPTPTPAPAPSGAPSQVQVRRTGGLAGIVREKTVALDELSETDASAWRSLLAGPTPELQAYAGGRTQPDRFCYGVTCDLPPLDLTIQEPALPNHVRELFDRTLEA
;
A
#
# COMPACT_ATOMS: atom_id res chain seq x y z
N MET A 1 8.43 0.10 24.47
CA MET A 1 8.39 -1.29 23.97
C MET A 1 7.48 -1.26 22.76
N THR A 2 8.06 -1.08 21.58
CA THR A 2 7.31 -1.05 20.33
C THR A 2 6.87 -2.48 20.00
N THR A 3 5.57 -2.70 19.96
CA THR A 3 4.98 -3.88 19.33
C THR A 3 5.50 -3.95 17.90
N ASN A 4 6.10 -5.07 17.53
CA ASN A 4 6.52 -5.32 16.15
C ASN A 4 5.27 -5.18 15.26
N PRO A 5 5.22 -4.25 14.28
CA PRO A 5 4.07 -4.18 13.38
C PRO A 5 3.89 -5.54 12.71
N ALA A 6 2.63 -5.94 12.52
CA ALA A 6 2.31 -7.20 11.87
C ALA A 6 3.01 -7.23 10.51
N SER A 7 3.98 -8.13 10.31
CA SER A 7 4.52 -8.30 8.96
C SER A 7 3.41 -8.89 8.12
N HIS A 8 2.93 -8.16 7.11
CA HIS A 8 2.04 -8.69 6.09
C HIS A 8 2.89 -9.34 5.00
N LEU A 9 2.33 -10.35 4.34
CA LEU A 9 2.96 -10.97 3.17
C LEU A 9 2.51 -10.14 1.95
N CYS A 10 3.42 -9.37 1.37
CA CYS A 10 3.13 -8.57 0.17
C CYS A 10 3.65 -9.32 -1.04
N SER A 11 2.86 -9.41 -2.12
CA SER A 11 3.26 -10.14 -3.32
C SER A 11 3.04 -9.27 -4.55
N ILE A 12 4.00 -9.22 -5.47
CA ILE A 12 3.99 -8.31 -6.61
C ILE A 12 2.78 -8.47 -7.54
N VAL A 13 2.30 -9.71 -7.74
CA VAL A 13 1.10 -9.98 -8.53
C VAL A 13 -0.11 -9.96 -7.62
N PRO A 14 -1.03 -8.99 -7.79
CA PRO A 14 -2.17 -8.85 -6.90
C PRO A 14 -3.22 -9.93 -7.15
N PRO A 15 -4.05 -10.28 -6.14
CA PRO A 15 -5.05 -11.34 -6.27
C PRO A 15 -6.03 -11.13 -7.43
N TYR A 16 -6.43 -9.89 -7.72
CA TYR A 16 -7.40 -9.60 -8.79
C TYR A 16 -6.88 -9.99 -10.18
N LEU A 17 -5.56 -9.92 -10.40
CA LEU A 17 -4.95 -10.27 -11.68
C LEU A 17 -4.94 -11.79 -11.86
N LEU A 18 -4.53 -12.53 -10.82
CA LEU A 18 -4.62 -13.99 -10.82
C LEU A 18 -6.07 -14.47 -10.95
N GLN A 19 -7.04 -13.75 -10.37
CA GLN A 19 -8.47 -14.04 -10.52
C GLN A 19 -8.95 -13.81 -11.96
N ALA A 20 -8.48 -12.75 -12.64
CA ALA A 20 -8.77 -12.52 -14.05
C ALA A 20 -8.22 -13.66 -14.93
N LEU A 21 -6.97 -14.08 -14.69
CA LEU A 21 -6.36 -15.23 -15.37
C LEU A 21 -7.12 -16.54 -15.11
N ALA A 22 -7.56 -16.75 -13.87
CA ALA A 22 -8.40 -17.88 -13.46
C ALA A 22 -9.81 -17.88 -14.08
N ALA A 23 -10.21 -16.80 -14.77
CA ALA A 23 -11.46 -16.66 -15.50
C ALA A 23 -11.25 -16.34 -16.99
N SER A 24 -10.04 -16.50 -17.52
CA SER A 24 -9.64 -16.07 -18.87
C SER A 24 -10.24 -16.90 -20.01
N GLY A 25 -10.76 -18.10 -19.72
CA GLY A 25 -11.26 -19.03 -20.72
C GLY A 25 -10.20 -19.91 -21.37
N ASP A 26 -8.92 -19.75 -20.98
CA ASP A 26 -7.84 -20.66 -21.36
C ASP A 26 -7.60 -21.70 -20.24
N PRO A 27 -7.91 -22.99 -20.44
CA PRO A 27 -7.84 -23.99 -19.37
C PRO A 27 -6.45 -24.13 -18.72
N ALA A 28 -5.37 -23.93 -19.48
CA ALA A 28 -4.02 -24.11 -18.97
C ALA A 28 -3.60 -22.94 -18.08
N VAL A 29 -3.91 -21.71 -18.51
CA VAL A 29 -3.70 -20.49 -17.72
C VAL A 29 -4.59 -20.50 -16.47
N GLU A 30 -5.85 -20.89 -16.61
CA GLU A 30 -6.79 -20.94 -15.50
C GLU A 30 -6.33 -21.89 -14.37
N GLU A 31 -5.80 -23.07 -14.73
CA GLU A 31 -5.29 -24.04 -13.76
C GLU A 31 -4.11 -23.47 -12.95
N ARG A 32 -3.13 -22.87 -13.64
CA ARG A 32 -1.92 -22.30 -13.00
C ARG A 32 -2.22 -21.10 -12.14
N ALA A 33 -3.11 -20.21 -12.58
CA ALA A 33 -3.54 -19.06 -11.79
C ALA A 33 -4.28 -19.49 -10.52
N ARG A 34 -5.16 -20.50 -10.59
CA ARG A 34 -5.84 -21.06 -9.42
C ARG A 34 -4.87 -21.73 -8.44
N GLU A 35 -3.84 -22.41 -8.95
CA GLU A 35 -2.81 -23.00 -8.09
C GLU A 35 -1.94 -21.94 -7.41
N THR A 36 -1.54 -20.88 -8.12
CA THR A 36 -0.82 -19.74 -7.54
C THR A 36 -1.65 -19.08 -6.44
N LEU A 37 -2.93 -18.77 -6.68
CA LEU A 37 -3.84 -18.23 -5.66
C LEU A 37 -3.95 -19.12 -4.42
N ARG A 38 -4.02 -20.44 -4.62
CA ARG A 38 -4.07 -21.42 -3.52
C ARG A 38 -2.77 -21.42 -2.71
N ILE A 39 -1.62 -21.37 -3.38
CA ILE A 39 -0.30 -21.31 -2.74
C ILE A 39 -0.17 -20.02 -1.93
N ASP A 40 -0.56 -18.88 -2.51
CA ASP A 40 -0.55 -17.58 -1.84
C ASP A 40 -1.39 -17.63 -0.57
N GLN A 41 -2.63 -18.12 -0.67
CA GLN A 41 -3.51 -18.27 0.50
C GLN A 41 -2.89 -19.13 1.60
N LEU A 42 -2.30 -20.28 1.26
CA LEU A 42 -1.62 -21.14 2.22
C LEU A 42 -0.43 -20.43 2.89
N ARG A 43 0.27 -19.57 2.14
CA ARG A 43 1.38 -18.77 2.66
C ARG A 43 0.91 -17.68 3.60
N TYR A 44 -0.14 -16.95 3.24
CA TYR A 44 -0.77 -15.98 4.14
C TYR A 44 -1.14 -16.62 5.49
N GLU A 45 -1.78 -17.79 5.47
CA GLU A 45 -2.16 -18.52 6.68
C GLU A 45 -0.97 -19.04 7.49
N GLN A 46 0.09 -19.51 6.84
CA GLN A 46 1.32 -19.93 7.51
C GLN A 46 2.03 -18.75 8.17
N HIS A 47 2.19 -17.65 7.43
CA HIS A 47 2.84 -16.44 7.91
C HIS A 47 2.11 -15.82 9.10
N ALA A 48 0.78 -15.72 9.04
CA ALA A 48 -0.02 -15.25 10.17
C ALA A 48 0.18 -16.10 11.44
N ARG A 49 0.27 -17.43 11.29
CA ARG A 49 0.57 -18.35 12.40
C ARG A 49 1.97 -18.15 12.95
N GLU A 50 2.98 -18.05 12.08
CA GLU A 50 4.36 -17.80 12.49
C GLU A 50 4.52 -16.48 13.23
N HIS A 51 3.85 -15.42 12.74
CA HIS A 51 3.84 -14.12 13.38
C HIS A 51 3.20 -14.17 14.77
N ALA A 52 2.03 -14.83 14.90
CA ALA A 52 1.37 -15.03 16.19
C ALA A 52 2.25 -15.80 17.19
N LEU A 53 2.95 -16.83 16.74
CA LEU A 53 3.89 -17.59 17.57
C LEU A 53 5.10 -16.74 18.00
N ARG A 54 5.68 -15.93 17.10
CA ARG A 54 6.80 -15.01 17.41
C ARG A 54 6.39 -13.91 18.39
N ALA A 55 5.16 -13.40 18.31
CA ALA A 55 4.63 -12.44 19.29
C ALA A 55 4.46 -13.06 20.69
N SER A 56 4.32 -14.39 20.78
CA SER A 56 4.12 -15.13 22.03
C SER A 56 5.39 -15.71 22.66
N GLY A 57 6.56 -15.61 22.02
CA GLY A 57 7.81 -16.23 22.46
C GLY A 57 9.04 -15.32 22.37
N THR A 58 10.07 -15.61 23.17
CA THR A 58 11.36 -14.90 23.13
C THR A 58 12.09 -15.15 21.82
N ALA A 59 12.38 -14.07 21.08
CA ALA A 59 13.02 -14.08 19.76
C ALA A 59 14.31 -14.92 19.72
N ALA A 60 14.34 -15.94 18.86
CA ALA A 60 15.56 -16.66 18.52
C ALA A 60 16.51 -15.71 17.78
N SER A 61 17.76 -15.65 18.24
CA SER A 61 18.81 -14.73 17.79
C SER A 61 19.18 -14.96 16.31
N ARG A 62 18.73 -14.07 15.40
CA ARG A 62 19.17 -13.94 13.98
C ARG A 62 20.61 -13.41 13.84
N ARG A 63 21.56 -13.85 14.67
CA ARG A 63 22.93 -13.29 14.73
C ARG A 63 23.86 -13.69 13.58
N ALA A 64 23.52 -14.69 12.77
CA ALA A 64 24.48 -15.33 11.87
C ALA A 64 24.58 -14.75 10.45
N ASN A 65 23.60 -13.97 9.98
CA ASN A 65 23.61 -13.41 8.62
C ASN A 65 23.48 -11.88 8.68
N ARG A 66 24.60 -11.18 8.91
CA ARG A 66 24.67 -9.72 8.86
C ARG A 66 25.65 -9.24 7.81
N ALA A 67 25.27 -8.18 7.10
CA ALA A 67 26.13 -7.36 6.26
C ALA A 67 27.14 -6.57 7.14
N THR A 68 28.24 -6.15 6.54
CA THR A 68 29.11 -5.13 7.15
C THR A 68 28.54 -3.74 6.85
N THR A 69 29.21 -2.67 7.29
CA THR A 69 28.86 -1.32 6.82
C THR A 69 29.23 -1.10 5.36
N ASP A 70 30.14 -1.89 4.81
CA ASP A 70 30.80 -1.59 3.53
C ASP A 70 30.42 -2.57 2.41
N ALA A 71 29.70 -3.65 2.74
CA ALA A 71 29.28 -4.67 1.77
C ALA A 71 28.01 -5.40 2.23
N PRO A 72 27.14 -5.83 1.29
CA PRO A 72 26.00 -6.67 1.61
C PRO A 72 26.45 -8.06 2.09
N ASN A 73 25.49 -8.82 2.63
CA ASN A 73 25.66 -10.25 2.85
C ASN A 73 24.45 -10.99 2.27
N ARG A 74 24.64 -11.54 1.07
CA ARG A 74 23.60 -12.24 0.31
C ARG A 74 23.66 -13.75 0.47
N LEU A 75 22.51 -14.39 0.58
CA LEU A 75 22.37 -15.85 0.54
C LEU A 75 21.21 -16.25 -0.37
N ILE A 76 21.54 -16.92 -1.48
CA ILE A 76 20.57 -17.44 -2.44
C ILE A 76 20.38 -18.93 -2.20
N HIS A 77 19.13 -19.35 -2.15
CA HIS A 77 18.70 -20.72 -2.00
C HIS A 77 17.82 -21.14 -3.18
N ASP A 78 17.75 -22.44 -3.39
CA ASP A 78 16.93 -23.10 -4.41
C ASP A 78 15.87 -23.96 -3.70
N ALA A 79 14.60 -23.64 -3.95
CA ALA A 79 13.44 -24.36 -3.43
C ALA A 79 13.11 -25.64 -4.23
N LYS A 80 13.79 -25.86 -5.37
CA LYS A 80 13.71 -27.05 -6.24
C LYS A 80 12.29 -27.38 -6.69
N ASN A 81 11.55 -26.34 -7.07
CA ASN A 81 10.15 -26.39 -7.45
C ASN A 81 9.22 -26.89 -6.32
N GLY A 82 9.71 -26.89 -5.08
CA GLY A 82 8.94 -27.15 -3.88
C GLY A 82 8.54 -25.85 -3.19
N THR A 83 7.82 -25.99 -2.08
CA THR A 83 7.35 -24.85 -1.27
C THR A 83 8.07 -24.73 0.08
N THR A 84 9.12 -25.51 0.32
CA THR A 84 9.90 -25.45 1.56
C THR A 84 10.94 -24.33 1.48
N LEU A 85 10.89 -23.39 2.44
CA LEU A 85 11.85 -22.28 2.53
C LEU A 85 12.85 -22.46 3.70
N PRO A 86 14.08 -21.92 3.59
CA PRO A 86 14.62 -21.26 2.41
C PRO A 86 15.03 -22.25 1.30
N GLY A 87 15.04 -23.56 1.57
CA GLY A 87 15.50 -24.57 0.59
C GLY A 87 17.01 -24.83 0.71
N THR A 88 17.66 -25.19 -0.40
CA THR A 88 19.09 -25.54 -0.42
C THR A 88 19.93 -24.31 -0.77
N ARG A 89 20.94 -23.94 0.04
CA ARG A 89 21.85 -22.84 -0.32
C ARG A 89 22.61 -23.17 -1.60
N VAL A 90 22.54 -22.28 -2.59
CA VAL A 90 23.21 -22.42 -3.90
C VAL A 90 24.26 -21.35 -4.16
N ARG A 91 24.16 -20.18 -3.52
CA ARG A 91 25.17 -19.11 -3.64
C ARG A 91 25.21 -18.24 -2.40
N ALA A 92 26.40 -17.92 -1.91
CA ALA A 92 26.63 -16.98 -0.81
C ALA A 92 27.45 -15.77 -1.25
N GLU A 93 27.52 -14.75 -0.39
CA GLU A 93 28.33 -13.55 -0.63
C GLU A 93 29.78 -13.90 -0.97
N GLY A 94 30.26 -13.37 -2.10
CA GLY A 94 31.62 -13.57 -2.59
C GLY A 94 31.87 -14.94 -3.26
N GLU A 95 30.89 -15.84 -3.30
CA GLU A 95 31.00 -17.08 -4.07
C GLU A 95 30.87 -16.79 -5.59
N PRO A 96 31.54 -17.59 -6.45
CA PRO A 96 31.47 -17.44 -7.90
C PRO A 96 30.04 -17.46 -8.44
N ALA A 97 29.85 -16.89 -9.63
CA ALA A 97 28.59 -16.98 -10.37
C ALA A 97 28.25 -18.44 -10.71
N THR A 98 26.95 -18.70 -10.87
CA THR A 98 26.38 -19.99 -11.26
C THR A 98 25.86 -19.92 -12.69
N ASP A 99 25.71 -21.06 -13.36
CA ASP A 99 25.07 -21.12 -14.70
C ASP A 99 23.54 -20.96 -14.63
N ASP A 100 22.98 -21.02 -13.43
CA ASP A 100 21.57 -20.74 -13.18
C ASP A 100 21.29 -19.23 -13.26
N VAL A 101 20.44 -18.85 -14.20
CA VAL A 101 20.09 -17.46 -14.49
C VAL A 101 19.28 -16.85 -13.35
N ALA A 102 18.32 -17.57 -12.77
CA ALA A 102 17.49 -17.04 -11.69
C ALA A 102 18.33 -16.78 -10.43
N VAL A 103 19.26 -17.69 -10.12
CA VAL A 103 20.22 -17.50 -9.01
C VAL A 103 21.10 -16.27 -9.24
N THR A 104 21.56 -16.06 -10.47
CA THR A 104 22.42 -14.92 -10.82
C THR A 104 21.66 -13.60 -10.74
N GLU A 105 20.48 -13.53 -11.35
CA GLU A 105 19.60 -12.37 -11.34
C GLU A 105 19.17 -11.99 -9.91
N ALA A 106 18.76 -12.96 -9.08
CA ALA A 106 18.42 -12.72 -7.69
C ALA A 106 19.63 -12.18 -6.89
N TYR A 107 20.82 -12.77 -7.06
CA TYR A 107 22.04 -12.32 -6.38
C TYR A 107 22.40 -10.88 -6.75
N ASP A 108 22.32 -10.55 -8.03
CA ASP A 108 22.68 -9.24 -8.56
C ASP A 108 21.62 -8.18 -8.18
N GLY A 109 20.33 -8.51 -8.26
CA GLY A 109 19.24 -7.63 -7.86
C GLY A 109 19.21 -7.31 -6.37
N LEU A 110 19.48 -8.30 -5.49
CA LEU A 110 19.68 -8.06 -4.05
C LEU A 110 20.87 -7.09 -3.81
N GLY A 111 21.95 -7.26 -4.58
CA GLY A 111 23.11 -6.38 -4.51
C GLY A 111 22.81 -4.95 -4.95
N ALA A 112 22.15 -4.79 -6.08
CA ALA A 112 21.73 -3.49 -6.61
C ALA A 112 20.79 -2.75 -5.64
N THR A 113 19.89 -3.50 -4.98
CA THR A 113 19.00 -2.93 -3.97
C THR A 113 19.77 -2.42 -2.77
N TRP A 114 20.66 -3.25 -2.19
CA TRP A 114 21.51 -2.81 -1.07
C TRP A 114 22.32 -1.57 -1.43
N GLU A 115 22.88 -1.55 -2.64
CA GLU A 115 23.72 -0.47 -3.13
C GLU A 115 22.95 0.86 -3.27
N LEU A 116 21.68 0.85 -3.69
CA LEU A 116 20.83 2.05 -3.65
C LEU A 116 20.74 2.60 -2.21
N TRP A 117 20.29 1.76 -1.27
CA TRP A 117 20.09 2.16 0.12
C TRP A 117 21.38 2.68 0.78
N HIS A 118 22.49 1.99 0.54
CA HIS A 118 23.77 2.33 1.11
C HIS A 118 24.33 3.63 0.50
N ALA A 119 24.41 3.72 -0.83
CA ALA A 119 25.10 4.82 -1.47
C ALA A 119 24.26 6.11 -1.57
N ALA A 120 22.94 6.00 -1.79
CA ALA A 120 22.07 7.18 -1.90
C ALA A 120 21.63 7.68 -0.52
N TYR A 121 21.44 6.79 0.45
CA TYR A 121 20.76 7.12 1.71
C TYR A 121 21.56 6.76 2.98
N ALA A 122 22.81 6.31 2.83
CA ALA A 122 23.68 5.89 3.93
C ALA A 122 23.04 4.84 4.86
N ARG A 123 22.08 4.05 4.36
CA ARG A 123 21.33 3.05 5.12
C ARG A 123 22.01 1.70 5.02
N ASN A 124 22.29 1.06 6.16
CA ASN A 124 22.90 -0.27 6.15
C ASN A 124 21.83 -1.37 6.05
N SER A 125 21.49 -1.76 4.83
CA SER A 125 20.49 -2.80 4.52
C SER A 125 19.07 -2.45 5.02
N LEU A 126 18.15 -3.42 5.00
CA LEU A 126 16.72 -3.17 5.20
C LEU A 126 16.38 -2.69 6.63
N ASP A 127 17.13 -3.12 7.65
CA ASP A 127 16.91 -2.80 9.07
C ASP A 127 17.82 -1.68 9.62
N ASP A 128 18.61 -1.06 8.74
CA ASP A 128 19.68 -0.11 9.06
C ASP A 128 20.78 -0.65 10.00
N LYS A 129 20.86 -1.98 10.14
CA LYS A 129 21.80 -2.67 11.04
C LYS A 129 22.49 -3.82 10.31
N GLY A 130 22.45 -3.81 8.97
CA GLY A 130 23.06 -4.83 8.13
C GLY A 130 22.32 -6.15 8.16
N LEU A 131 20.99 -6.16 8.10
CA LEU A 131 20.23 -7.40 7.84
C LEU A 131 20.78 -8.11 6.58
N GLY A 132 21.14 -9.38 6.69
CA GLY A 132 21.54 -10.17 5.52
C GLY A 132 20.36 -10.37 4.57
N LEU A 133 20.63 -10.32 3.27
CA LEU A 133 19.62 -10.44 2.22
C LEU A 133 19.52 -11.90 1.79
N ILE A 134 18.38 -12.52 2.05
CA ILE A 134 18.14 -13.92 1.74
C ILE A 134 17.12 -13.98 0.60
N ALA A 135 17.35 -14.84 -0.37
CA ALA A 135 16.38 -15.15 -1.42
C ALA A 135 16.27 -16.65 -1.67
N SER A 136 15.08 -17.09 -2.07
CA SER A 136 14.80 -18.43 -2.57
C SER A 136 14.24 -18.35 -3.99
N VAL A 137 14.90 -19.00 -4.94
CA VAL A 137 14.44 -19.13 -6.34
C VAL A 137 13.79 -20.50 -6.58
N HIS A 138 13.16 -20.67 -7.74
CA HIS A 138 12.46 -21.90 -8.14
C HIS A 138 11.40 -22.33 -7.12
N TYR A 139 10.64 -21.36 -6.61
CA TYR A 139 9.59 -21.59 -5.65
C TYR A 139 8.34 -22.14 -6.35
N SER A 140 7.93 -23.35 -5.97
CA SER A 140 6.84 -24.10 -6.63
C SER A 140 7.06 -24.28 -8.15
N SER A 141 6.06 -24.75 -8.88
CA SER A 141 6.12 -24.94 -10.34
C SER A 141 5.14 -24.00 -11.02
N ASN A 142 5.62 -23.26 -12.04
CA ASN A 142 4.85 -22.26 -12.78
C ASN A 142 4.15 -21.25 -11.85
N TYR A 143 4.87 -20.84 -10.81
CA TYR A 143 4.33 -19.94 -9.80
C TYR A 143 4.43 -18.51 -10.31
N ASP A 144 3.27 -17.89 -10.51
CA ASP A 144 3.12 -16.57 -11.11
C ASP A 144 3.17 -15.46 -10.05
N ASN A 145 4.16 -15.51 -9.16
CA ASN A 145 4.35 -14.46 -8.16
C ASN A 145 5.79 -14.38 -7.61
N ALA A 146 6.06 -13.28 -6.91
CA ALA A 146 7.20 -13.09 -6.02
C ALA A 146 6.74 -12.30 -4.79
N PHE A 147 7.45 -12.47 -3.66
CA PHE A 147 7.05 -11.81 -2.41
C PHE A 147 8.20 -11.69 -1.40
N TRP A 148 8.07 -10.71 -0.51
CA TRP A 148 8.80 -10.63 0.76
C TRP A 148 8.02 -11.28 1.91
N ASP A 149 8.59 -12.30 2.56
CA ASP A 149 7.92 -13.06 3.64
C ASP A 149 8.13 -12.47 5.06
N GLY A 150 8.66 -11.26 5.18
CA GLY A 150 9.09 -10.70 6.47
C GLY A 150 10.50 -11.11 6.91
N SER A 151 11.18 -11.97 6.14
CA SER A 151 12.54 -12.43 6.42
C SER A 151 13.41 -12.72 5.19
N GLN A 152 12.82 -13.08 4.06
CA GLN A 152 13.51 -13.35 2.80
C GLN A 152 12.63 -13.04 1.58
N MET A 153 13.30 -12.93 0.45
CA MET A 153 12.70 -12.91 -0.88
C MET A 153 12.35 -14.30 -1.38
N VAL A 154 11.23 -14.43 -2.09
CA VAL A 154 10.82 -15.68 -2.73
C VAL A 154 10.38 -15.40 -4.15
N PHE A 155 10.90 -16.16 -5.12
CA PHE A 155 10.66 -15.96 -6.55
C PHE A 155 10.11 -17.22 -7.21
N GLY A 156 8.99 -17.05 -7.91
CA GLY A 156 8.50 -18.00 -8.90
C GLY A 156 9.21 -17.85 -10.24
N ASP A 157 9.18 -18.94 -11.02
CA ASP A 157 9.72 -18.99 -12.38
C ASP A 157 8.74 -18.47 -13.44
N GLY A 158 7.49 -18.16 -13.04
CA GLY A 158 6.40 -17.85 -13.96
C GLY A 158 5.98 -19.07 -14.79
N ASP A 159 4.85 -18.97 -15.48
CA ASP A 159 4.32 -20.03 -16.33
C ASP A 159 4.88 -20.06 -17.77
N GLY A 160 5.66 -19.05 -18.15
CA GLY A 160 6.25 -18.90 -19.47
C GLY A 160 5.25 -18.51 -20.58
N GLU A 161 3.98 -18.31 -20.24
CA GLU A 161 2.90 -18.02 -21.19
C GLU A 161 2.23 -16.66 -20.94
N VAL A 162 2.04 -16.31 -19.67
CA VAL A 162 1.60 -15.00 -19.18
C VAL A 162 2.76 -14.30 -18.51
N PHE A 163 3.42 -14.99 -17.57
CA PHE A 163 4.54 -14.44 -16.81
C PHE A 163 5.82 -15.20 -17.07
N LEU A 164 6.91 -14.45 -17.21
CA LEU A 164 8.28 -14.94 -17.22
C LEU A 164 8.83 -14.94 -15.77
N GLY A 165 10.04 -15.47 -15.58
CA GLY A 165 10.66 -15.55 -14.26
C GLY A 165 10.75 -14.20 -13.53
N PHE A 166 10.41 -14.18 -12.25
CA PHE A 166 10.29 -12.96 -11.46
C PHE A 166 11.62 -12.34 -11.03
N THR A 167 12.72 -13.11 -11.09
CA THR A 167 14.08 -12.59 -10.86
C THR A 167 14.56 -11.64 -11.95
N ARG A 168 13.91 -11.66 -13.12
CA ARG A 168 14.33 -10.89 -14.30
C ARG A 168 14.13 -9.38 -14.15
N SER A 169 13.29 -8.96 -13.21
CA SER A 169 12.83 -7.57 -13.06
C SER A 169 13.49 -6.93 -11.84
N LEU A 170 14.46 -6.05 -12.06
CA LEU A 170 15.22 -5.39 -10.98
C LEU A 170 14.35 -4.52 -10.06
N ASP A 171 13.37 -3.85 -10.65
CA ASP A 171 12.38 -3.04 -9.94
C ASP A 171 11.46 -3.89 -9.05
N VAL A 172 11.08 -5.10 -9.47
CA VAL A 172 10.31 -6.04 -8.63
C VAL A 172 11.17 -6.55 -7.49
N ILE A 173 12.43 -6.90 -7.72
CA ILE A 173 13.35 -7.26 -6.62
C ILE A 173 13.48 -6.10 -5.63
N GLY A 174 13.67 -4.88 -6.13
CA GLY A 174 13.76 -3.67 -5.31
C GLY A 174 12.47 -3.35 -4.55
N HIS A 175 11.31 -3.53 -5.19
CA HIS A 175 9.98 -3.35 -4.60
C HIS A 175 9.78 -4.26 -3.40
N GLU A 176 10.02 -5.56 -3.58
CA GLU A 176 9.79 -6.52 -2.51
C GLU A 176 10.73 -6.31 -1.32
N LEU A 177 11.99 -5.96 -1.58
CA LEU A 177 12.93 -5.60 -0.52
C LEU A 177 12.58 -4.26 0.16
N ALA A 178 11.94 -3.33 -0.55
CA ALA A 178 11.46 -2.07 0.01
C ALA A 178 10.31 -2.26 1.01
N HIS A 179 9.47 -3.29 0.88
CA HIS A 179 8.56 -3.70 1.96
C HIS A 179 9.31 -4.02 3.25
N GLY A 180 10.49 -4.64 3.15
CA GLY A 180 11.38 -4.87 4.28
C GLY A 180 11.85 -3.57 4.93
N VAL A 181 12.16 -2.53 4.16
CA VAL A 181 12.49 -1.20 4.72
C VAL A 181 11.29 -0.62 5.45
N THR A 182 10.11 -0.58 4.81
CA THR A 182 8.85 -0.12 5.41
C THR A 182 8.56 -0.85 6.73
N GLN A 183 8.76 -2.17 6.78
CA GLN A 183 8.59 -2.98 7.99
C GLN A 183 9.50 -2.52 9.15
N TYR A 184 10.74 -2.10 8.86
CA TYR A 184 11.72 -1.66 9.86
C TYR A 184 11.71 -0.15 10.12
N THR A 185 10.84 0.62 9.46
CA THR A 185 10.73 2.08 9.61
C THR A 185 9.31 2.50 9.99
N SER A 186 8.49 2.85 9.00
CA SER A 186 7.15 3.43 9.16
C SER A 186 6.11 2.41 9.62
N GLY A 187 6.30 1.14 9.28
CA GLY A 187 5.39 0.06 9.60
C GLY A 187 3.98 0.29 9.06
N LEU A 188 3.86 0.93 7.88
CA LEU A 188 2.57 1.24 7.26
C LEU A 188 1.67 -0.01 7.19
N ASN A 189 0.46 0.13 7.72
CA ASN A 189 -0.56 -0.91 7.70
C ASN A 189 -0.85 -1.30 6.25
N TYR A 190 -1.01 -2.59 5.99
CA TYR A 190 -1.30 -3.08 4.66
C TYR A 190 -2.81 -3.10 4.39
N GLN A 191 -3.44 -1.93 4.51
CA GLN A 191 -4.89 -1.75 4.37
C GLN A 191 -5.21 -0.30 3.94
N ASP A 192 -6.18 -0.15 3.03
CA ASP A 192 -6.70 1.13 2.54
C ASP A 192 -5.58 2.08 2.04
N GLN A 193 -5.63 3.37 2.37
CA GLN A 193 -4.61 4.35 1.94
C GLN A 193 -3.22 4.07 2.52
N ALA A 194 -3.12 3.59 3.77
CA ALA A 194 -1.83 3.23 4.34
C ALA A 194 -1.19 2.06 3.58
N GLY A 195 -2.00 1.09 3.15
CA GLY A 195 -1.55 -0.03 2.33
C GLY A 195 -1.18 0.40 0.93
N ALA A 196 -1.96 1.30 0.32
CA ALA A 196 -1.61 1.89 -0.96
C ALA A 196 -0.31 2.73 -0.89
N LEU A 197 -0.03 3.38 0.24
CA LEU A 197 1.27 4.01 0.50
C LEU A 197 2.40 2.99 0.67
N ASN A 198 2.12 1.85 1.31
CA ASN A 198 3.10 0.75 1.45
C ASN A 198 3.51 0.22 0.07
N GLU A 199 2.54 -0.09 -0.79
CA GLU A 199 2.76 -0.47 -2.20
C GLU A 199 3.47 0.62 -3.00
N HIS A 200 3.03 1.87 -2.87
CA HIS A 200 3.63 3.02 -3.53
C HIS A 200 5.11 3.20 -3.19
N VAL A 201 5.45 3.14 -1.90
CA VAL A 201 6.84 3.26 -1.43
C VAL A 201 7.68 2.14 -2.04
N SER A 202 7.15 0.92 -2.10
CA SER A 202 7.83 -0.20 -2.74
C SER A 202 8.04 0.02 -4.24
N ASP A 203 7.05 0.52 -4.98
CA ASP A 203 7.20 0.90 -6.40
C ASP A 203 8.24 2.02 -6.60
N VAL A 204 8.23 3.05 -5.75
CA VAL A 204 9.22 4.15 -5.78
C VAL A 204 10.63 3.60 -5.62
N PHE A 205 10.92 2.87 -4.54
CA PHE A 205 12.29 2.40 -4.33
C PHE A 205 12.67 1.29 -5.29
N GLY A 206 11.72 0.48 -5.76
CA GLY A 206 11.92 -0.47 -6.85
C GLY A 206 12.39 0.21 -8.14
N ILE A 207 11.66 1.22 -8.63
CA ILE A 207 12.05 1.91 -9.86
C ILE A 207 13.38 2.66 -9.68
N LEU A 208 13.67 3.20 -8.49
CA LEU A 208 14.96 3.83 -8.20
C LEU A 208 16.13 2.83 -8.21
N VAL A 209 15.92 1.58 -7.76
CA VAL A 209 16.94 0.52 -7.88
C VAL A 209 17.24 0.26 -9.36
N LYS A 210 16.21 0.07 -10.19
CA LYS A 210 16.35 -0.14 -11.64
C LYS A 210 17.07 1.04 -12.30
N GLN A 211 16.63 2.26 -12.05
CA GLN A 211 17.23 3.46 -12.60
C GLN A 211 18.70 3.60 -12.23
N ARG A 212 19.06 3.42 -10.94
CA ARG A 212 20.43 3.54 -10.48
C ARG A 212 21.33 2.43 -11.03
N ALA A 213 20.86 1.19 -11.05
CA ALA A 213 21.59 0.05 -11.60
C ALA A 213 21.88 0.21 -13.10
N LEU A 214 20.96 0.84 -13.84
CA LEU A 214 21.09 1.08 -15.28
C LEU A 214 21.67 2.46 -15.63
N GLY A 215 21.93 3.31 -14.64
CA GLY A 215 22.42 4.68 -14.84
C GLY A 215 21.44 5.59 -15.60
N GLN A 216 20.14 5.42 -15.38
CA GLN A 216 19.07 6.16 -16.05
C GLN A 216 18.64 7.39 -15.25
N SER A 217 18.53 8.53 -15.91
CA SER A 217 17.86 9.71 -15.35
C SER A 217 16.34 9.50 -15.26
N ALA A 218 15.65 10.40 -14.55
CA ALA A 218 14.19 10.45 -14.49
C ALA A 218 13.54 10.54 -15.90
N GLU A 219 14.19 11.22 -16.84
CA GLU A 219 13.72 11.34 -18.22
C GLU A 219 13.90 10.06 -19.03
N GLN A 220 14.95 9.28 -18.75
CA GLN A 220 15.30 8.05 -19.47
C GLN A 220 14.55 6.82 -18.97
N SER A 221 14.05 6.85 -17.74
CA SER A 221 13.31 5.74 -17.14
C SER A 221 11.96 5.51 -17.85
N ASP A 222 11.58 4.24 -17.98
CA ASP A 222 10.27 3.84 -18.50
C ASP A 222 9.12 4.14 -17.53
N TRP A 223 9.41 4.22 -16.22
CA TRP A 223 8.43 4.34 -15.13
C TRP A 223 7.40 3.22 -15.11
N ILE A 224 7.80 2.02 -15.54
CA ILE A 224 6.97 0.82 -15.56
C ILE A 224 7.50 -0.17 -14.52
N ILE A 225 6.60 -0.68 -13.69
CA ILE A 225 6.91 -1.74 -12.73
C ILE A 225 6.69 -3.10 -13.40
N GLY A 226 7.70 -3.95 -13.39
CA GLY A 226 7.59 -5.31 -13.92
C GLY A 226 7.62 -5.38 -15.44
N ALA A 227 8.34 -4.47 -16.11
CA ALA A 227 8.38 -4.39 -17.57
C ALA A 227 8.92 -5.68 -18.23
N GLU A 228 9.74 -6.41 -17.50
CA GLU A 228 10.42 -7.63 -17.95
C GLU A 228 9.59 -8.91 -17.69
N LEU A 229 8.43 -8.81 -17.01
CA LEU A 229 7.66 -9.97 -16.54
C LEU A 229 6.67 -10.52 -17.57
N LEU A 230 6.08 -9.68 -18.43
CA LEU A 230 5.03 -10.13 -19.33
C LEU A 230 5.60 -10.93 -20.51
N ALA A 231 5.06 -12.12 -20.76
CA ALA A 231 5.48 -12.98 -21.86
C ALA A 231 5.08 -12.41 -23.23
N PRO A 232 5.82 -12.76 -24.31
CA PRO A 232 5.44 -12.36 -25.66
C PRO A 232 4.01 -12.78 -26.01
N GLY A 233 3.20 -11.83 -26.47
CA GLY A 233 1.79 -12.06 -26.84
C GLY A 233 0.79 -11.54 -25.81
N ILE A 234 1.23 -11.14 -24.62
CA ILE A 234 0.42 -10.36 -23.67
C ILE A 234 0.37 -8.89 -24.14
N LYS A 235 -0.82 -8.29 -24.14
CA LYS A 235 -1.03 -6.87 -24.43
C LYS A 235 -0.82 -6.00 -23.19
N GLY A 236 0.44 -5.80 -22.84
CA GLY A 236 0.85 -4.89 -21.77
C GLY A 236 2.30 -4.47 -21.90
N VAL A 237 2.67 -3.45 -21.15
CA VAL A 237 4.05 -2.97 -21.03
C VAL A 237 4.68 -3.36 -19.69
N GLY A 238 3.87 -3.78 -18.71
CA GLY A 238 4.28 -4.23 -17.37
C GLY A 238 3.06 -4.40 -16.46
N LEU A 239 3.29 -4.50 -15.16
CA LEU A 239 2.22 -4.64 -14.15
C LEU A 239 1.54 -3.30 -13.84
N ARG A 240 2.33 -2.23 -13.72
CA ARG A 240 1.87 -0.89 -13.34
C ARG A 240 2.66 0.18 -14.07
N SER A 241 2.04 1.34 -14.31
CA SER A 241 2.74 2.53 -14.80
C SER A 241 2.69 3.62 -13.75
N MET A 242 3.85 4.03 -13.24
CA MET A 242 3.91 5.16 -12.31
C MET A 242 3.64 6.49 -13.02
N LYS A 243 3.98 6.57 -14.32
CA LYS A 243 3.74 7.77 -15.12
C LYS A 243 2.28 7.95 -15.52
N ALA A 244 1.62 6.87 -15.91
CA ALA A 244 0.24 6.87 -16.38
C ALA A 244 -0.52 5.67 -15.80
N PRO A 245 -0.90 5.69 -14.51
CA PRO A 245 -1.68 4.61 -13.90
C PRO A 245 -2.95 4.33 -14.71
N GLY A 246 -3.29 3.04 -14.87
CA GLY A 246 -4.43 2.59 -15.67
C GLY A 246 -4.10 2.30 -17.14
N THR A 247 -2.82 2.38 -17.54
CA THR A 247 -2.36 2.13 -18.91
C THR A 247 -1.31 1.03 -19.05
N ALA A 248 -0.97 0.31 -17.99
CA ALA A 248 0.09 -0.71 -18.05
C ALA A 248 -0.28 -1.92 -18.91
N TYR A 249 -1.55 -2.31 -18.94
CA TYR A 249 -2.06 -3.42 -19.75
C TYR A 249 -3.54 -3.27 -20.11
N ASP A 250 -3.91 -3.87 -21.24
CA ASP A 250 -5.28 -4.05 -21.73
C ASP A 250 -5.30 -5.33 -22.57
N ASP A 251 -5.35 -6.46 -21.88
CA ASP A 251 -5.22 -7.80 -22.44
C ASP A 251 -6.49 -8.63 -22.19
N PRO A 252 -6.97 -9.43 -23.16
CA PRO A 252 -8.15 -10.26 -22.98
C PRO A 252 -8.08 -11.24 -21.81
N ARG A 253 -6.87 -11.67 -21.40
CA ARG A 253 -6.66 -12.62 -20.29
C ARG A 253 -6.41 -11.90 -18.96
N LEU A 254 -5.68 -10.78 -18.96
CA LEU A 254 -5.38 -10.00 -17.74
C LEU A 254 -6.48 -8.99 -17.36
N GLY A 255 -7.34 -8.63 -18.31
CA GLY A 255 -8.21 -7.47 -18.19
C GLY A 255 -7.46 -6.17 -18.49
N LYS A 256 -7.95 -5.07 -17.92
CA LYS A 256 -7.35 -3.74 -18.05
C LYS A 256 -6.80 -3.29 -16.71
N ASP A 257 -5.65 -2.61 -16.73
CA ASP A 257 -5.05 -1.96 -15.57
C ASP A 257 -6.09 -1.06 -14.84
N PRO A 258 -6.45 -1.37 -13.58
CA PRO A 258 -7.50 -0.67 -12.86
C PRO A 258 -7.02 0.57 -12.11
N GLN A 259 -5.72 0.90 -12.12
CA GLN A 259 -5.18 1.93 -11.23
C GLN A 259 -5.68 3.34 -11.58
N PRO A 260 -6.24 4.11 -10.62
CA PRO A 260 -6.44 5.54 -10.79
C PRO A 260 -5.11 6.31 -10.68
N GLY A 261 -5.02 7.42 -11.42
CA GLY A 261 -3.93 8.39 -11.32
C GLY A 261 -4.32 9.71 -10.67
N HIS A 262 -5.54 9.81 -10.13
CA HIS A 262 -6.08 11.02 -9.50
C HIS A 262 -7.08 10.65 -8.39
N MET A 263 -7.18 11.45 -7.33
CA MET A 263 -8.08 11.23 -6.19
C MET A 263 -9.56 11.25 -6.55
N ASP A 264 -9.97 11.95 -7.62
CA ASP A 264 -11.35 11.94 -8.10
C ASP A 264 -11.81 10.53 -8.54
N ASP A 265 -10.86 9.69 -8.94
CA ASP A 265 -11.10 8.31 -9.39
C ASP A 265 -10.71 7.28 -8.30
N PHE A 266 -10.51 7.72 -7.05
CA PHE A 266 -10.15 6.84 -5.94
C PHE A 266 -11.17 5.70 -5.80
N VAL A 267 -10.67 4.46 -5.72
CA VAL A 267 -11.51 3.27 -5.67
C VAL A 267 -11.74 2.88 -4.21
N VAL A 268 -13.00 2.96 -3.76
CA VAL A 268 -13.43 2.42 -2.47
C VAL A 268 -13.88 0.97 -2.65
N THR A 269 -13.18 0.03 -2.02
CA THR A 269 -13.45 -1.41 -2.14
C THR A 269 -13.00 -2.14 -0.87
N ASP A 270 -13.56 -3.33 -0.61
CA ASP A 270 -13.07 -4.26 0.43
C ASP A 270 -12.07 -5.28 -0.15
N ASP A 271 -12.03 -5.42 -1.47
CA ASP A 271 -11.07 -6.29 -2.15
C ASP A 271 -9.66 -5.71 -2.06
N ASP A 272 -8.65 -6.55 -2.28
CA ASP A 272 -7.25 -6.11 -2.36
C ASP A 272 -6.83 -5.27 -1.13
N ASN A 273 -7.30 -5.67 0.06
CA ASN A 273 -7.04 -4.97 1.32
C ASN A 273 -7.44 -3.48 1.29
N GLY A 274 -8.55 -3.13 0.67
CA GLY A 274 -8.92 -1.71 0.50
C GLY A 274 -8.35 -1.09 -0.77
N GLY A 275 -8.01 -1.89 -1.77
CA GLY A 275 -7.42 -1.46 -3.03
C GLY A 275 -5.98 -0.97 -2.89
N VAL A 276 -5.12 -1.67 -2.14
CA VAL A 276 -3.73 -1.26 -1.90
C VAL A 276 -2.92 -1.21 -3.20
N HIS A 277 -3.06 -2.21 -4.07
CA HIS A 277 -2.39 -2.21 -5.37
C HIS A 277 -3.12 -1.34 -6.39
N ILE A 278 -4.42 -1.11 -6.22
CA ILE A 278 -5.23 -0.28 -7.11
C ILE A 278 -4.89 1.20 -6.88
N ASN A 279 -5.08 1.69 -5.66
CA ASN A 279 -4.96 3.11 -5.33
C ASN A 279 -3.50 3.60 -5.21
N SER A 280 -2.50 2.72 -5.23
CA SER A 280 -1.07 3.11 -5.24
C SER A 280 -0.66 3.90 -6.50
N GLY A 281 -1.45 3.83 -7.57
CA GLY A 281 -1.27 4.63 -8.78
C GLY A 281 -1.27 6.14 -8.54
N ILE A 282 -2.10 6.62 -7.60
CA ILE A 282 -2.25 8.05 -7.28
C ILE A 282 -0.94 8.63 -6.73
N PRO A 283 -0.37 8.12 -5.62
CA PRO A 283 0.92 8.59 -5.13
C PRO A 283 2.09 8.20 -6.05
N ASN A 284 2.01 7.09 -6.81
CA ASN A 284 3.02 6.76 -7.83
C ASN A 284 3.16 7.87 -8.88
N ARG A 285 2.04 8.38 -9.37
CA ARG A 285 2.02 9.51 -10.30
C ARG A 285 2.56 10.78 -9.66
N ALA A 286 2.26 11.04 -8.38
CA ALA A 286 2.84 12.18 -7.67
C ALA A 286 4.37 12.11 -7.63
N PHE A 287 4.95 10.96 -7.27
CA PHE A 287 6.41 10.79 -7.28
C PHE A 287 7.01 10.97 -8.68
N HIS A 288 6.39 10.38 -9.71
CA HIS A 288 6.83 10.57 -11.09
C HIS A 288 6.87 12.05 -11.50
N LEU A 289 5.84 12.82 -11.13
CA LEU A 289 5.75 14.26 -11.41
C LEU A 289 6.86 15.03 -10.69
N VAL A 290 7.13 14.73 -9.41
CA VAL A 290 8.24 15.35 -8.67
C VAL A 290 9.58 15.03 -9.35
N ALA A 291 9.86 13.76 -9.59
CA ALA A 291 11.12 13.33 -10.20
C ALA A 291 11.33 13.95 -11.59
N THR A 292 10.27 14.04 -12.39
CA THR A 292 10.32 14.64 -13.73
C THR A 292 10.53 16.16 -13.65
N ALA A 293 9.88 16.85 -12.70
CA ALA A 293 10.02 18.29 -12.53
C ALA A 293 11.44 18.68 -12.07
N LEU A 294 12.07 17.85 -11.23
CA LEU A 294 13.44 18.08 -10.76
C LEU A 294 14.49 17.63 -11.77
N GLY A 295 14.18 16.63 -12.60
CA GLY A 295 15.10 16.06 -13.59
C GLY A 295 16.32 15.39 -12.92
N GLY A 296 17.34 15.08 -13.74
CA GLY A 296 18.53 14.38 -13.24
C GLY A 296 18.20 12.97 -12.74
N ASN A 297 18.89 12.51 -11.70
CA ASN A 297 18.62 11.20 -11.14
C ASN A 297 17.52 11.28 -10.08
N ALA A 298 16.47 10.46 -10.22
CA ALA A 298 15.35 10.53 -9.28
C ALA A 298 15.73 10.06 -7.86
N TRP A 299 16.80 9.28 -7.68
CA TRP A 299 17.27 8.85 -6.36
C TRP A 299 18.04 9.93 -5.60
N ASP A 300 18.33 11.08 -6.22
CA ASP A 300 18.99 12.21 -5.55
C ASP A 300 17.95 12.98 -4.70
N ALA A 301 17.44 14.12 -5.18
CA ALA A 301 16.53 14.96 -4.38
C ALA A 301 15.15 14.30 -4.14
N ALA A 302 14.48 13.81 -5.19
CA ALA A 302 13.13 13.23 -5.06
C ALA A 302 13.13 11.98 -4.15
N GLY A 303 14.06 11.06 -4.39
CA GLY A 303 14.24 9.86 -3.58
C GLY A 303 14.62 10.18 -2.12
N ALA A 304 15.49 11.16 -1.88
CA ALA A 304 15.85 11.58 -0.53
C ALA A 304 14.67 12.18 0.26
N ILE A 305 13.79 12.95 -0.41
CA ILE A 305 12.56 13.49 0.20
C ILE A 305 11.63 12.35 0.64
N TRP A 306 11.37 11.38 -0.24
CA TRP A 306 10.55 10.22 0.09
C TRP A 306 11.19 9.37 1.19
N TYR A 307 12.51 9.16 1.13
CA TYR A 307 13.25 8.42 2.15
C TYR A 307 13.12 9.08 3.53
N ALA A 308 13.27 10.40 3.60
CA ALA A 308 13.09 11.15 4.84
C ALA A 308 11.67 11.03 5.38
N ALA A 309 10.64 11.06 4.52
CA ALA A 309 9.24 10.88 4.94
C ALA A 309 8.99 9.49 5.54
N ILE A 310 9.46 8.41 4.91
CA ILE A 310 9.22 7.03 5.37
C ILE A 310 10.10 6.60 6.56
N THR A 311 11.14 7.37 6.89
CA THR A 311 12.02 7.14 8.05
C THR A 311 11.82 8.15 9.19
N GLY A 312 11.01 9.18 8.97
CA GLY A 312 10.65 10.20 9.94
C GLY A 312 9.50 9.81 10.85
N ASP A 313 8.74 10.82 11.33
CA ASP A 313 7.62 10.63 12.27
C ASP A 313 6.28 10.27 11.58
N ILE A 314 6.34 9.35 10.63
CA ILE A 314 5.16 8.78 9.96
C ILE A 314 4.48 7.73 10.86
N LYS A 315 3.15 7.68 10.84
CA LYS A 315 2.36 6.67 11.57
C LYS A 315 1.94 5.52 10.66
N ALA A 316 1.68 4.36 11.26
CA ALA A 316 1.30 3.15 10.52
C ALA A 316 -0.04 3.29 9.77
N ASP A 317 -0.93 4.16 10.24
CA ASP A 317 -2.24 4.48 9.65
C ASP A 317 -2.22 5.75 8.79
N CYS A 318 -1.04 6.17 8.30
CA CYS A 318 -0.88 7.36 7.47
C CYS A 318 -1.78 7.31 6.22
N ASP A 319 -2.49 8.41 5.97
CA ASP A 319 -3.28 8.61 4.76
C ASP A 319 -2.50 9.44 3.71
N PHE A 320 -3.04 9.57 2.51
CA PHE A 320 -2.36 10.27 1.42
C PHE A 320 -2.10 11.75 1.72
N THR A 321 -3.04 12.42 2.40
CA THR A 321 -2.92 13.85 2.74
C THR A 321 -1.79 14.07 3.74
N THR A 322 -1.71 13.22 4.75
CA THR A 322 -0.67 13.24 5.77
C THR A 322 0.69 12.93 5.14
N PHE A 323 0.76 11.91 4.27
CA PHE A 323 2.00 11.59 3.57
C PHE A 323 2.47 12.72 2.67
N ALA A 324 1.57 13.39 1.95
CA ALA A 324 1.88 14.57 1.16
C ALA A 324 2.52 15.68 2.03
N ALA A 325 1.93 15.98 3.18
CA ALA A 325 2.48 16.96 4.12
C ALA A 325 3.87 16.56 4.66
N LEU A 326 4.10 15.28 4.96
CA LEU A 326 5.41 14.78 5.40
C LEU A 326 6.48 14.90 4.32
N THR A 327 6.14 14.63 3.06
CA THR A 327 7.09 14.84 1.95
C THR A 327 7.39 16.32 1.72
N GLU A 328 6.41 17.21 1.92
CA GLU A 328 6.61 18.65 1.86
C GLU A 328 7.53 19.13 3.01
N GLU A 329 7.27 18.69 4.24
CA GLU A 329 8.12 18.99 5.40
C GLU A 329 9.56 18.53 5.18
N ALA A 330 9.75 17.31 4.66
CA ALA A 330 11.05 16.78 4.31
C ALA A 330 11.76 17.65 3.26
N ALA A 331 11.04 18.10 2.22
CA ALA A 331 11.57 18.99 1.20
C ALA A 331 11.95 20.37 1.76
N VAL A 332 11.11 20.97 2.60
CA VAL A 332 11.38 22.26 3.25
C VAL A 332 12.61 22.16 4.16
N SER A 333 12.71 21.08 4.93
CA SER A 333 13.83 20.86 5.85
C SER A 333 15.17 20.72 5.13
N ALA A 334 15.19 20.03 3.99
CA ALA A 334 16.40 19.77 3.22
C ALA A 334 16.80 20.91 2.26
N HIS A 335 15.83 21.60 1.66
CA HIS A 335 16.08 22.52 0.54
C HIS A 335 15.62 23.97 0.82
N GLY A 336 14.77 24.19 1.83
CA GLY A 336 14.18 25.49 2.17
C GLY A 336 12.82 25.74 1.52
N GLU A 337 12.01 26.58 2.16
CA GLU A 337 10.60 26.87 1.81
C GLU A 337 10.37 27.29 0.35
N ASP A 338 11.26 28.14 -0.20
CA ASP A 338 11.13 28.71 -1.55
C ASP A 338 11.88 27.89 -2.63
N SER A 339 12.26 26.65 -2.31
CA SER A 339 13.06 25.79 -3.20
C SER A 339 12.24 25.18 -4.35
N PRO A 340 12.88 24.86 -5.50
CA PRO A 340 12.21 24.14 -6.58
C PRO A 340 11.72 22.74 -6.15
N GLU A 341 12.38 22.09 -5.19
CA GLU A 341 11.98 20.82 -4.60
C GLU A 341 10.64 20.91 -3.88
N VAL A 342 10.47 21.91 -3.01
CA VAL A 342 9.19 22.17 -2.32
C VAL A 342 8.09 22.49 -3.33
N ALA A 343 8.39 23.31 -4.33
CA ALA A 343 7.44 23.63 -5.39
C ALA A 343 7.02 22.39 -6.20
N ALA A 344 7.96 21.50 -6.53
CA ALA A 344 7.68 20.26 -7.25
C ALA A 344 6.77 19.33 -6.44
N VAL A 345 7.06 19.13 -5.14
CA VAL A 345 6.25 18.31 -4.23
C VAL A 345 4.82 18.84 -4.12
N ARG A 346 4.65 20.14 -3.83
CA ARG A 346 3.33 20.78 -3.72
C ARG A 346 2.52 20.65 -5.00
N ASN A 347 3.15 20.92 -6.15
CA ASN A 347 2.49 20.84 -7.45
C ASN A 347 2.07 19.41 -7.78
N ALA A 348 2.93 18.41 -7.54
CA ALA A 348 2.63 17.02 -7.84
C ALA A 348 1.45 16.48 -7.02
N TRP A 349 1.43 16.72 -5.70
CA TRP A 349 0.31 16.30 -4.84
C TRP A 349 -0.99 17.02 -5.19
N SER A 350 -0.91 18.29 -5.59
CA SER A 350 -2.08 19.01 -6.10
C SER A 350 -2.55 18.46 -7.45
N GLU A 351 -1.65 18.07 -8.35
CA GLU A 351 -1.98 17.56 -9.69
C GLU A 351 -2.66 16.18 -9.64
N VAL A 352 -2.37 15.36 -8.63
CA VAL A 352 -3.07 14.09 -8.39
C VAL A 352 -4.30 14.24 -7.47
N GLY A 353 -4.64 15.47 -7.07
CA GLY A 353 -5.86 15.77 -6.31
C GLY A 353 -5.80 15.42 -4.81
N VAL A 354 -4.62 15.17 -4.25
CA VAL A 354 -4.46 14.84 -2.82
C VAL A 354 -4.49 16.11 -1.96
N THR A 355 -3.82 17.17 -2.39
CA THR A 355 -3.88 18.48 -1.73
C THR A 355 -4.70 19.44 -2.58
N LYS A 356 -5.48 20.32 -1.93
CA LYS A 356 -6.12 21.43 -2.63
C LYS A 356 -5.02 22.40 -3.06
N GLY A 357 -4.81 22.55 -4.37
CA GLY A 357 -3.79 23.43 -4.90
C GLY A 357 -3.88 24.83 -4.30
N ALA A 358 -2.72 25.40 -3.94
CA ALA A 358 -2.63 26.84 -3.80
C ALA A 358 -2.98 27.44 -5.17
N GLU A 359 -4.14 28.10 -5.26
CA GLU A 359 -4.55 28.78 -6.48
C GLU A 359 -3.42 29.69 -6.94
N LYS A 360 -2.98 29.54 -8.20
CA LYS A 360 -2.13 30.54 -8.85
C LYS A 360 -2.84 31.90 -8.72
N PRO A 361 -2.17 32.95 -8.22
CA PRO A 361 -2.79 34.27 -8.16
C PRO A 361 -3.00 34.75 -9.60
N THR A 362 -4.26 34.80 -10.02
CA THR A 362 -4.67 35.51 -11.24
C THR A 362 -5.60 36.66 -10.87
N PRO A 363 -5.52 37.80 -11.59
CA PRO A 363 -6.14 39.05 -11.14
C PRO A 363 -7.65 39.09 -11.45
N VAL A 364 -8.43 39.61 -10.50
CA VAL A 364 -9.89 39.85 -10.52
C VAL A 364 -10.15 41.26 -11.13
N PRO A 365 -11.24 41.58 -11.89
CA PRO A 365 -12.60 41.59 -11.31
C PRO A 365 -13.91 41.35 -12.13
N SER A 366 -14.86 40.69 -11.41
CA SER A 366 -16.31 40.98 -11.18
C SER A 366 -17.40 40.73 -12.24
N PRO A 367 -18.72 40.59 -11.88
CA PRO A 367 -19.37 40.22 -10.60
C PRO A 367 -20.40 39.05 -10.71
N THR A 368 -20.86 38.61 -9.54
CA THR A 368 -21.78 37.49 -9.19
C THR A 368 -23.22 37.61 -9.74
N PRO A 369 -24.03 36.52 -9.63
CA PRO A 369 -25.12 36.59 -8.66
C PRO A 369 -25.26 35.36 -7.75
N THR A 370 -25.69 35.65 -6.52
CA THR A 370 -25.94 34.79 -5.35
C THR A 370 -27.10 33.80 -5.52
N PRO A 371 -27.05 32.65 -4.82
CA PRO A 371 -28.22 32.15 -4.09
C PRO A 371 -27.98 31.99 -2.57
N ALA A 372 -29.08 32.03 -1.84
CA ALA A 372 -29.28 32.17 -0.39
C ALA A 372 -28.66 31.06 0.50
N PRO A 373 -28.53 31.28 1.82
CA PRO A 373 -27.74 30.42 2.71
C PRO A 373 -28.49 29.15 3.14
N ALA A 374 -27.81 28.02 3.08
CA ALA A 374 -28.16 26.80 3.82
C ALA A 374 -27.61 26.89 5.26
N PRO A 375 -28.25 26.27 6.27
CA PRO A 375 -27.92 26.49 7.67
C PRO A 375 -26.52 25.96 8.01
N SER A 376 -25.63 26.86 8.46
CA SER A 376 -24.32 26.51 8.99
C SER A 376 -24.42 26.25 10.49
N GLY A 377 -24.46 24.98 10.88
CA GLY A 377 -24.24 24.55 12.26
C GLY A 377 -23.65 23.15 12.23
N ALA A 378 -22.46 22.97 12.83
CA ALA A 378 -21.91 21.64 13.04
C ALA A 378 -22.72 20.92 14.13
N PRO A 379 -22.83 19.58 14.08
CA PRO A 379 -23.49 18.82 15.13
C PRO A 379 -22.80 19.09 16.47
N SER A 380 -23.57 19.51 17.46
CA SER A 380 -23.10 19.72 18.83
C SER A 380 -23.47 18.55 19.73
N GLN A 381 -24.51 17.79 19.40
CA GLN A 381 -25.06 16.73 20.23
C GLN A 381 -25.70 15.63 19.38
N VAL A 382 -25.62 14.39 19.85
CA VAL A 382 -26.29 13.23 19.25
C VAL A 382 -26.96 12.40 20.32
N GLN A 383 -28.16 11.88 20.01
CA GLN A 383 -28.83 10.85 20.80
C GLN A 383 -28.71 9.52 20.07
N VAL A 384 -28.29 8.48 20.79
CA VAL A 384 -28.26 7.10 20.32
C VAL A 384 -29.17 6.27 21.21
N ARG A 385 -29.99 5.42 20.59
CA ARG A 385 -30.93 4.53 21.26
C ARG A 385 -30.81 3.13 20.70
N ARG A 386 -30.41 2.13 21.50
CA ARG A 386 -30.42 0.72 21.09
C ARG A 386 -31.62 -0.01 21.68
N THR A 387 -32.32 -0.76 20.85
CA THR A 387 -33.44 -1.64 21.22
C THR A 387 -33.26 -3.03 20.60
N GLY A 388 -34.08 -4.00 21.00
CA GLY A 388 -34.00 -5.37 20.49
C GLY A 388 -32.98 -6.23 21.23
N GLY A 389 -32.40 -7.20 20.53
CA GLY A 389 -31.56 -8.25 21.13
C GLY A 389 -32.35 -9.27 21.94
N LEU A 390 -31.75 -10.43 22.23
CA LEU A 390 -32.39 -11.55 22.94
C LEU A 390 -33.01 -11.14 24.30
N ALA A 391 -32.42 -10.17 24.99
CA ALA A 391 -32.88 -9.69 26.28
C ALA A 391 -33.91 -8.53 26.19
N GLY A 392 -34.12 -7.94 25.00
CA GLY A 392 -35.05 -6.82 24.78
C GLY A 392 -34.73 -5.54 25.56
N ILE A 393 -33.48 -5.37 26.03
CA ILE A 393 -33.08 -4.24 26.87
C ILE A 393 -32.90 -2.98 26.01
N VAL A 394 -33.60 -1.90 26.38
CA VAL A 394 -33.43 -0.59 25.77
C VAL A 394 -32.28 0.15 26.47
N ARG A 395 -31.34 0.68 25.68
CA ARG A 395 -30.33 1.65 26.12
C ARG A 395 -30.48 2.93 25.31
N GLU A 396 -30.37 4.07 25.96
CA GLU A 396 -30.50 5.37 25.32
C GLU A 396 -29.54 6.35 25.99
N LYS A 397 -28.85 7.15 25.19
CA LYS A 397 -27.96 8.19 25.67
C LYS A 397 -27.91 9.36 24.70
N THR A 398 -27.92 10.57 25.26
CA THR A 398 -27.65 11.79 24.52
C THR A 398 -26.31 12.34 24.99
N VAL A 399 -25.37 12.58 24.08
CA VAL A 399 -24.02 13.06 24.40
C VAL A 399 -23.67 14.26 23.55
N ALA A 400 -23.04 15.27 24.16
CA ALA A 400 -22.44 16.35 23.41
C ALA A 400 -21.16 15.85 22.71
N LEU A 401 -20.94 16.23 21.45
CA LEU A 401 -19.80 15.68 20.69
C LEU A 401 -18.45 16.13 21.25
N ASP A 402 -18.40 17.20 22.05
CA ASP A 402 -17.20 17.65 22.76
C ASP A 402 -16.94 16.91 24.09
N GLU A 403 -17.90 16.14 24.58
CA GLU A 403 -17.74 15.26 25.76
C GLU A 403 -17.19 13.87 25.38
N LEU A 404 -17.20 13.53 24.09
CA LEU A 404 -16.63 12.29 23.57
C LEU A 404 -15.10 12.37 23.40
N SER A 405 -14.46 11.22 23.24
CA SER A 405 -13.08 11.17 22.79
C SER A 405 -12.94 11.89 21.44
N GLU A 406 -11.79 12.51 21.16
CA GLU A 406 -11.58 13.24 19.90
C GLU A 406 -11.84 12.34 18.67
N THR A 407 -11.47 11.06 18.78
CA THR A 407 -11.74 10.03 17.77
C THR A 407 -13.23 9.80 17.56
N ASP A 408 -14.01 9.57 18.62
CA ASP A 408 -15.46 9.31 18.51
C ASP A 408 -16.22 10.58 18.08
N ALA A 409 -15.81 11.74 18.57
CA ALA A 409 -16.33 13.04 18.16
C ALA A 409 -16.13 13.29 16.66
N SER A 410 -14.93 12.99 16.14
CA SER A 410 -14.61 13.10 14.72
C SER A 410 -15.44 12.13 13.87
N ALA A 411 -15.58 10.88 14.32
CA ALA A 411 -16.38 9.87 13.64
C ALA A 411 -17.87 10.28 13.56
N TRP A 412 -18.44 10.82 14.64
CA TRP A 412 -19.80 11.38 14.62
C TRP A 412 -19.94 12.57 13.68
N ARG A 413 -18.97 13.50 13.68
CA ARG A 413 -18.98 14.64 12.76
C ARG A 413 -18.92 14.19 11.31
N SER A 414 -18.16 13.15 11.00
CA SER A 414 -18.09 12.56 9.65
C SER A 414 -19.44 11.98 9.23
N LEU A 415 -20.04 11.13 10.07
CA LEU A 415 -21.34 10.49 9.78
C LEU A 415 -22.48 11.50 9.62
N LEU A 416 -22.39 12.64 10.30
CA LEU A 416 -23.39 13.71 10.31
C LEU A 416 -23.03 14.88 9.36
N ALA A 417 -21.93 14.80 8.62
CA ALA A 417 -21.46 15.91 7.80
C ALA A 417 -22.35 16.14 6.57
N GLY A 418 -22.49 17.43 6.22
CA GLY A 418 -23.12 17.86 4.97
C GLY A 418 -24.65 17.85 4.97
N PRO A 419 -25.27 18.23 3.83
CA PRO A 419 -26.72 18.32 3.70
C PRO A 419 -27.42 16.95 3.62
N THR A 420 -26.67 15.89 3.31
CA THR A 420 -27.15 14.50 3.25
C THR A 420 -26.18 13.64 4.07
N PRO A 421 -26.41 13.50 5.39
CA PRO A 421 -25.55 12.71 6.27
C PRO A 421 -25.30 11.30 5.74
N GLU A 422 -24.04 10.85 5.76
CA GLU A 422 -23.67 9.47 5.39
C GLU A 422 -24.50 8.45 6.18
N LEU A 423 -24.83 8.78 7.43
CA LEU A 423 -25.64 7.94 8.30
C LEU A 423 -27.02 7.60 7.70
N GLN A 424 -27.57 8.43 6.81
CA GLN A 424 -28.82 8.14 6.10
C GLN A 424 -28.72 6.94 5.16
N ALA A 425 -27.53 6.60 4.65
CA ALA A 425 -27.34 5.45 3.77
C ALA A 425 -27.64 4.11 4.48
N TYR A 426 -27.49 4.08 5.81
CA TYR A 426 -27.78 2.90 6.63
C TYR A 426 -29.24 2.87 7.11
N ALA A 427 -30.02 3.93 6.82
CA ALA A 427 -31.41 4.00 7.25
C ALA A 427 -32.28 3.02 6.48
N GLY A 428 -33.13 2.29 7.20
CA GLY A 428 -34.03 1.32 6.61
C GLY A 428 -33.41 -0.08 6.45
N GLY A 429 -34.27 -1.09 6.52
CA GLY A 429 -33.90 -2.49 6.52
C GLY A 429 -35.04 -3.33 7.06
N ARG A 430 -35.08 -4.63 6.74
CA ARG A 430 -36.09 -5.54 7.31
C ARG A 430 -35.74 -5.80 8.77
N THR A 431 -36.70 -5.55 9.67
CA THR A 431 -36.59 -5.94 11.08
C THR A 431 -36.41 -7.45 11.19
N GLN A 432 -35.38 -7.88 11.92
CA GLN A 432 -35.13 -9.29 12.20
C GLN A 432 -35.41 -9.57 13.68
N PRO A 433 -36.08 -10.70 14.02
CA PRO A 433 -36.23 -11.13 15.40
C PRO A 433 -34.88 -11.24 16.11
N ASP A 434 -34.83 -10.87 17.39
CA ASP A 434 -33.67 -11.00 18.29
C ASP A 434 -32.40 -10.21 17.90
N ARG A 435 -32.46 -9.34 16.87
CA ARG A 435 -31.37 -8.42 16.48
C ARG A 435 -31.50 -7.05 17.11
N PHE A 436 -30.39 -6.32 17.20
CA PHE A 436 -30.42 -4.94 17.67
C PHE A 436 -30.93 -3.98 16.59
N CYS A 437 -31.56 -2.91 17.04
CA CYS A 437 -32.02 -1.80 16.23
C CYS A 437 -31.59 -0.50 16.90
N TYR A 438 -30.93 0.37 16.14
CA TYR A 438 -30.39 1.64 16.61
C TYR A 438 -31.25 2.80 16.11
N GLY A 439 -31.67 3.67 17.02
CA GLY A 439 -32.23 4.98 16.75
C GLY A 439 -31.14 6.04 16.90
N VAL A 440 -31.03 6.95 15.95
CA VAL A 440 -30.09 8.09 16.04
C VAL A 440 -30.82 9.38 15.76
N THR A 441 -30.75 10.31 16.70
CA THR A 441 -31.35 11.64 16.60
C THR A 441 -30.31 12.74 16.74
N CYS A 442 -30.37 13.74 15.88
CA CYS A 442 -29.52 14.94 15.95
C CYS A 442 -30.35 16.17 15.56
N ASP A 443 -30.11 17.31 16.21
CA ASP A 443 -30.82 18.55 15.92
C ASP A 443 -30.25 19.28 14.69
N LEU A 444 -28.94 19.12 14.43
CA LEU A 444 -28.19 19.81 13.37
C LEU A 444 -27.08 18.90 12.82
N PRO A 445 -27.22 18.33 11.61
CA PRO A 445 -28.41 18.40 10.78
C PRO A 445 -29.60 17.70 11.44
N PRO A 446 -30.84 18.19 11.26
CA PRO A 446 -32.03 17.56 11.81
C PRO A 446 -32.18 16.15 11.23
N LEU A 447 -32.05 15.16 12.10
CA LEU A 447 -31.97 13.75 11.74
C LEU A 447 -32.70 12.92 12.79
N ASP A 448 -33.54 12.00 12.36
CA ASP A 448 -34.16 10.96 13.19
C ASP A 448 -34.22 9.67 12.36
N LEU A 449 -33.28 8.76 12.62
CA LEU A 449 -33.10 7.53 11.86
C LEU A 449 -33.33 6.31 12.71
N THR A 450 -33.87 5.27 12.08
CA THR A 450 -33.90 3.91 12.61
C THR A 450 -33.09 3.00 11.69
N ILE A 451 -32.08 2.35 12.26
CA ILE A 451 -31.09 1.55 11.55
C ILE A 451 -31.08 0.12 12.13
N GLN A 452 -31.18 -0.88 11.26
CA GLN A 452 -31.10 -2.29 11.66
C GLN A 452 -29.62 -2.69 11.80
N GLU A 453 -29.25 -3.39 12.88
CA GLU A 453 -27.86 -3.84 13.12
C GLU A 453 -27.19 -4.51 11.90
N PRO A 454 -27.84 -5.38 11.11
CA PRO A 454 -27.21 -6.01 9.94
C PRO A 454 -26.86 -5.04 8.80
N ALA A 455 -27.44 -3.84 8.80
CA ALA A 455 -27.15 -2.80 7.82
C ALA A 455 -26.02 -1.87 8.28
N LEU A 456 -25.52 -2.02 9.52
CA LEU A 456 -24.44 -1.21 10.06
C LEU A 456 -23.09 -1.85 9.78
N PRO A 457 -22.13 -1.11 9.19
CA PRO A 457 -20.73 -1.47 9.24
C PRO A 457 -20.26 -1.63 10.69
N ASN A 458 -19.32 -2.56 10.93
CA ASN A 458 -18.85 -2.87 12.28
C ASN A 458 -18.31 -1.64 13.02
N HIS A 459 -17.58 -0.77 12.33
CA HIS A 459 -17.01 0.44 12.93
C HIS A 459 -18.07 1.45 13.39
N VAL A 460 -19.17 1.60 12.63
CA VAL A 460 -20.31 2.47 13.02
C VAL A 460 -21.07 1.87 14.21
N ARG A 461 -21.28 0.54 14.19
CA ARG A 461 -21.92 -0.17 15.32
C ARG A 461 -21.10 0.01 16.61
N GLU A 462 -19.78 -0.15 16.53
CA GLU A 462 -18.88 0.03 17.68
C GLU A 462 -18.87 1.47 18.19
N LEU A 463 -18.92 2.46 17.29
CA LEU A 463 -19.10 3.87 17.69
C LEU A 463 -20.41 4.07 18.46
N PHE A 464 -21.52 3.47 18.01
CA PHE A 464 -22.80 3.56 18.70
C PHE A 464 -22.76 2.89 20.07
N ASP A 465 -22.16 1.71 20.18
CA ASP A 465 -22.02 1.00 21.44
C ASP A 465 -21.14 1.79 22.43
N ARG A 466 -20.00 2.36 21.97
CA ARG A 466 -19.17 3.25 22.81
C ARG A 466 -19.93 4.51 23.24
N THR A 467 -20.72 5.10 22.35
CA THR A 467 -21.53 6.30 22.65
C THR A 467 -22.64 6.00 23.68
N LEU A 468 -23.15 4.76 23.72
CA LEU A 468 -24.10 4.33 24.74
C LEU A 468 -23.44 4.03 26.10
N GLU A 469 -22.11 3.92 26.15
CA GLU A 469 -21.33 3.56 27.33
C GLU A 469 -20.56 4.76 27.95
N ALA A 470 -20.03 5.66 27.11
CA ALA A 470 -19.45 6.95 27.50
C ALA A 470 -20.54 7.82 28.09
#